data_AF-A0A4U3M967-F1
#
_entry.id   AF-A0A4U3M967-F1
#
_cell.length_a   1.000
_cell.length_b   1.000
_cell.length_c   1.000
_cell.angle_alpha   90.00
_cell.angle_beta   90.00
_cell.angle_gamma   90.00
#
_symmetry.space_group_name_H-M   'P 1'
#
loop_
_entity.id
_entity.type
_entity.pdbx_description
1 polymer ?
#
loop_
_entity_poly.entity_id
_entity_poly.type
_entity_poly.pdbx_seq_one_letter_code
_entity_poly.pdbx_strand_id
1 'polypeptide(L)'
;MGYYTRHTGEISIVPPLAWSEIKDSPFVCLPGQRGYGRDLKIVLDETTEETSDGTLIRRRGIAIAPVTTEPMKGYRIVEELQSLLNCHAEGQRFIGFIEAEGEDPGDLWRLMVKDGQAVQIKPRIIWPDEDWSEDDEDARF
;
A
#
# COMPACT_ATOMS: atom_id res chain seq x y z
N MET A 1 -14.09 -5.74 -19.90
CA MET A 1 -14.44 -6.50 -18.68
C MET A 1 -13.52 -6.02 -17.58
N GLY A 2 -14.03 -5.74 -16.38
CA GLY A 2 -13.18 -5.29 -15.28
C GLY A 2 -12.93 -6.46 -14.35
N TYR A 3 -11.71 -6.98 -14.35
CA TYR A 3 -11.28 -7.98 -13.39
C TYR A 3 -11.27 -7.35 -12.00
N TYR A 4 -11.96 -8.00 -11.06
CA TYR A 4 -11.94 -7.60 -9.66
C TYR A 4 -10.78 -8.31 -9.00
N THR A 5 -9.93 -7.55 -8.32
CA THR A 5 -8.75 -8.08 -7.65
C THR A 5 -8.90 -7.80 -6.17
N ARG A 6 -8.70 -8.85 -5.37
CA ARG A 6 -8.61 -8.72 -3.92
C ARG A 6 -7.22 -8.20 -3.57
N HIS A 7 -7.17 -7.14 -2.78
CA HIS A 7 -5.91 -6.58 -2.28
C HIS A 7 -5.85 -6.75 -0.76
N THR A 8 -4.76 -7.31 -0.25
CA THR A 8 -4.57 -7.56 1.19
C THR A 8 -3.15 -7.23 1.64
N GLY A 9 -2.94 -7.11 2.94
CA GLY A 9 -1.65 -6.70 3.50
C GLY A 9 -1.52 -5.18 3.63
N GLU A 10 -0.31 -4.75 4.00
CA GLU A 10 0.01 -3.37 4.28
C GLU A 10 1.50 -3.08 4.10
N ILE A 11 1.82 -1.81 3.95
CA ILE A 11 3.19 -1.29 3.90
C ILE A 11 3.38 -0.37 5.11
N SER A 12 4.11 -0.82 6.12
CA SER A 12 4.42 -0.05 7.32
C SER A 12 5.32 1.14 6.99
N ILE A 13 5.10 2.27 7.67
CA ILE A 13 5.86 3.51 7.50
C ILE A 13 6.73 3.73 8.75
N VAL A 14 8.04 3.80 8.57
CA VAL A 14 9.01 3.86 9.67
C VAL A 14 10.05 4.97 9.43
N PRO A 15 10.08 6.05 10.24
CA PRO A 15 9.18 6.32 11.37
C PRO A 15 7.75 6.67 10.93
N PRO A 16 6.73 6.57 11.82
CA PRO A 16 5.36 6.97 11.50
C PRO A 16 5.27 8.44 11.09
N LEU A 17 4.36 8.74 10.17
CA LEU A 17 4.07 10.11 9.74
C LEU A 17 3.34 10.88 10.84
N ALA A 18 3.79 12.09 11.12
CA ALA A 18 3.13 12.99 12.05
C ALA A 18 1.80 13.48 11.45
N TRP A 19 0.81 13.71 12.32
CA TRP A 19 -0.49 14.23 11.89
C TRP A 19 -0.40 15.52 11.06
N SER A 20 0.54 16.42 11.40
CA SER A 20 0.76 17.66 10.66
C SER A 20 1.16 17.45 9.20
N GLU A 21 1.80 16.31 8.88
CA GLU A 21 2.26 15.98 7.52
C GLU A 21 1.15 15.37 6.67
N ILE A 22 0.17 14.72 7.30
CA ILE A 22 -0.85 13.91 6.60
C ILE A 22 -2.28 14.42 6.75
N LYS A 23 -2.56 15.39 7.64
CA LYS A 23 -3.93 15.87 7.91
C LYS A 23 -4.68 16.35 6.67
N ASP A 24 -3.96 16.88 5.69
CA ASP A 24 -4.50 17.41 4.42
C ASP A 24 -4.31 16.41 3.26
N SER A 25 -3.77 15.22 3.54
CA SER A 25 -3.53 14.19 2.53
C SER A 25 -4.85 13.56 2.08
N PRO A 26 -5.07 13.37 0.76
CA PRO A 26 -6.27 12.70 0.25
C PRO A 26 -6.32 11.21 0.60
N PHE A 27 -5.23 10.65 1.13
CA PHE A 27 -5.14 9.26 1.56
C PHE A 27 -5.55 9.06 3.02
N VAL A 28 -5.80 10.12 3.78
CA VAL A 28 -6.33 10.02 5.14
C VAL A 28 -7.85 9.83 5.10
N CYS A 29 -8.31 8.70 5.65
CA CYS A 29 -9.72 8.40 5.84
C CYS A 29 -10.04 8.38 7.34
N LEU A 30 -10.70 9.42 7.85
CA LEU A 30 -11.13 9.46 9.24
C LEU A 30 -12.25 8.43 9.50
N PRO A 31 -12.46 8.00 10.77
CA PRO A 31 -13.57 7.14 11.12
C PRO A 31 -14.90 7.70 10.59
N GLY A 32 -15.64 6.86 9.85
CA GLY A 32 -16.93 7.24 9.23
C GLY A 32 -16.82 7.91 7.86
N GLN A 33 -15.62 8.25 7.38
CA GLN A 33 -15.41 8.70 6.00
C GLN A 33 -15.15 7.51 5.07
N ARG A 34 -15.83 7.51 3.91
CA ARG A 34 -15.52 6.59 2.82
C ARG A 34 -14.45 7.25 1.96
N GLY A 35 -13.34 6.53 1.73
CA GLY A 35 -12.27 6.92 0.79
C GLY A 35 -12.73 6.82 -0.66
N TYR A 36 -13.70 7.65 -1.05
CA TYR A 36 -14.28 7.60 -2.38
C TYR A 36 -13.22 7.91 -3.44
N GLY A 37 -13.07 7.00 -4.41
CA GLY A 37 -12.20 7.17 -5.57
C GLY A 37 -10.72 6.88 -5.31
N ARG A 38 -10.38 6.24 -4.19
CA ARG A 38 -9.03 5.78 -3.85
C ARG A 38 -9.00 4.26 -3.67
N ASP A 39 -7.88 3.67 -4.03
CA ASP A 39 -7.58 2.25 -3.82
C ASP A 39 -6.77 2.06 -2.53
N LEU A 40 -5.99 3.07 -2.11
CA LEU A 40 -5.17 3.06 -0.88
C LEU A 40 -5.60 4.10 0.15
N LYS A 41 -5.27 3.82 1.41
CA LYS A 41 -5.39 4.75 2.55
C LYS A 41 -4.16 4.68 3.46
N ILE A 42 -3.91 5.77 4.17
CA ILE A 42 -3.01 5.79 5.32
C ILE A 42 -3.77 5.22 6.52
N VAL A 43 -3.19 4.20 7.14
CA VAL A 43 -3.68 3.64 8.40
C VAL A 43 -3.22 4.56 9.54
N LEU A 44 -4.19 5.03 10.32
CA LEU A 44 -3.94 5.88 11.47
C LEU A 44 -3.87 5.05 12.76
N ASP A 45 -2.87 5.33 13.57
CA ASP A 45 -2.87 5.02 14.99
C ASP A 45 -3.44 6.21 15.75
N GLU A 46 -4.59 6.03 16.41
CA GLU A 46 -5.26 7.06 17.20
C GLU A 46 -5.14 6.74 18.68
N THR A 47 -4.61 7.70 19.45
CA THR A 47 -4.56 7.62 20.91
C THR A 47 -5.38 8.76 21.50
N THR A 48 -6.36 8.42 22.32
CA THR A 48 -7.18 9.39 23.07
C THR A 48 -6.64 9.49 24.49
N GLU A 49 -6.28 10.71 24.90
CA GLU A 49 -5.79 11.02 26.24
C GLU A 49 -6.73 12.03 26.90
N GLU A 50 -7.20 11.72 28.11
CA GLU A 50 -7.95 12.68 28.92
C GLU A 50 -6.97 13.63 29.61
N THR A 51 -7.14 14.93 29.37
CA THR A 51 -6.30 15.98 29.96
C THR A 51 -7.15 16.90 30.83
N SER A 52 -6.51 17.73 31.66
CA SER A 52 -7.22 18.72 32.49
C SER A 52 -8.04 19.72 31.66
N ASP A 53 -7.70 19.90 30.39
CA ASP A 53 -8.35 20.83 29.46
C ASP A 53 -9.36 20.12 28.53
N GLY A 54 -9.57 18.81 28.71
CA GLY A 54 -10.48 17.98 27.92
C GLY A 54 -9.80 16.83 27.20
N THR A 55 -10.54 16.19 26.30
CA THR A 55 -10.08 15.03 25.52
C THR A 55 -9.13 15.46 24.39
N LEU A 56 -7.89 14.97 24.43
CA LEU A 56 -6.90 15.17 23.37
C LEU A 56 -6.81 13.91 22.49
N ILE A 57 -6.97 14.05 21.18
CA ILE A 57 -6.78 12.96 20.22
C ILE A 57 -5.46 13.15 19.47
N ARG A 58 -4.54 12.20 19.62
CA ARG A 58 -3.28 12.13 18.87
C ARG A 58 -3.42 11.13 17.73
N ARG A 59 -2.90 11.48 16.56
CA ARG A 59 -2.94 10.65 15.34
C ARG A 59 -1.56 10.52 14.72
N ARG A 60 -1.24 9.35 14.19
CA ARG A 60 -0.01 9.10 13.41
C ARG A 60 -0.29 8.16 12.25
N GLY A 61 0.31 8.40 11.09
CA GLY A 61 0.24 7.50 9.94
C GLY A 61 1.27 6.37 10.09
N ILE A 62 0.81 5.15 10.34
CA ILE A 62 1.68 4.01 10.66
C ILE A 62 1.89 3.04 9.50
N ALA A 63 0.95 3.00 8.54
CA ALA A 63 1.00 2.09 7.41
C ALA A 63 0.18 2.63 6.22
N ILE A 64 0.33 1.98 5.08
CA ILE A 64 -0.49 2.15 3.88
C ILE A 64 -1.19 0.82 3.62
N ALA A 65 -2.50 0.84 3.43
CA ALA A 65 -3.29 -0.36 3.20
C ALA A 65 -4.37 -0.11 2.14
N PRO A 66 -4.92 -1.18 1.53
CA PRO A 66 -6.11 -1.08 0.70
C PRO A 66 -7.27 -0.42 1.45
N VAL A 67 -8.08 0.38 0.74
CA VAL A 67 -9.28 0.99 1.36
C VAL A 67 -10.26 -0.07 1.86
N THR A 68 -10.33 -1.20 1.16
CA THR A 68 -11.15 -2.39 1.45
C THR A 68 -10.36 -3.66 1.12
N THR A 69 -10.68 -4.75 1.81
CA THR A 69 -10.21 -6.11 1.49
C THR A 69 -11.15 -6.84 0.53
N GLU A 70 -12.30 -6.25 0.21
CA GLU A 70 -13.22 -6.80 -0.80
C GLU A 70 -12.62 -6.64 -2.21
N PRO A 71 -12.96 -7.54 -3.16
CA PRO A 71 -12.50 -7.41 -4.54
C PRO A 71 -12.90 -6.05 -5.14
N MET A 72 -11.93 -5.35 -5.73
CA MET A 72 -12.13 -4.04 -6.33
C MET A 72 -11.33 -3.89 -7.62
N LYS A 73 -11.69 -2.87 -8.41
CA LYS A 73 -10.93 -2.50 -9.60
C LYS A 73 -9.76 -1.60 -9.19
N GLY A 74 -8.67 -2.20 -8.74
CA GLY A 74 -7.47 -1.50 -8.24
C GLY A 74 -6.61 -0.88 -9.34
N TYR A 75 -7.21 -0.24 -10.35
CA TYR A 75 -6.49 0.25 -11.53
C TYR A 75 -5.43 1.30 -11.21
N ARG A 76 -5.56 1.99 -10.06
CA ARG A 76 -4.70 3.12 -9.71
C ARG A 76 -3.80 2.80 -8.53
N ILE A 77 -3.88 1.61 -7.96
CA ILE A 77 -3.21 1.28 -6.70
C ILE A 77 -1.69 1.51 -6.74
N VAL A 78 -1.04 1.23 -7.88
CA VAL A 78 0.39 1.48 -8.09
C VAL A 78 0.70 2.97 -8.19
N GLU A 79 -0.08 3.70 -9.00
CA GLU A 79 0.04 5.17 -9.17
C GLU A 79 -0.22 5.91 -7.87
N GLU A 80 -1.17 5.44 -7.07
CA GLU A 80 -1.53 5.99 -5.78
C GLU A 80 -0.42 5.77 -4.76
N LEU A 81 0.18 4.57 -4.73
CA LEU A 81 1.34 4.35 -3.87
C LEU A 81 2.49 5.28 -4.27
N GLN A 82 2.79 5.41 -5.56
CA GLN A 82 3.84 6.32 -6.01
C GLN A 82 3.53 7.78 -5.64
N SER A 83 2.27 8.19 -5.77
CA SER A 83 1.83 9.54 -5.38
C SER A 83 2.01 9.78 -3.88
N LEU A 84 1.74 8.77 -3.05
CA LEU A 84 1.95 8.84 -1.61
C LEU A 84 3.45 8.94 -1.28
N LEU A 85 4.30 8.15 -1.93
CA LEU A 85 5.75 8.22 -1.77
C LEU A 85 6.29 9.61 -2.15
N ASN A 86 5.84 10.17 -3.27
CA ASN A 86 6.28 11.50 -3.71
C ASN A 86 5.95 12.61 -2.69
N CYS A 87 4.88 12.45 -1.90
CA CYS A 87 4.48 13.41 -0.87
C CYS A 87 5.15 13.18 0.49
N HIS A 88 5.50 11.94 0.81
CA HIS A 88 5.76 11.53 2.21
C HIS A 88 6.95 10.57 2.37
N ALA A 89 7.83 10.43 1.38
CA ALA A 89 8.96 9.50 1.48
C ALA A 89 10.23 10.09 2.10
N GLU A 90 10.32 11.41 2.29
CA GLU A 90 11.53 12.05 2.80
C GLU A 90 11.76 11.71 4.29
N GLY A 91 12.70 10.77 4.52
CA GLY A 91 13.08 10.33 5.87
C GLY A 91 12.32 9.10 6.37
N GLN A 92 11.40 8.54 5.58
CA GLN A 92 10.65 7.34 5.90
C GLN A 92 11.17 6.12 5.14
N ARG A 93 11.10 4.97 5.81
CA ARG A 93 11.25 3.65 5.21
C ARG A 93 9.88 3.00 5.12
N PHE A 94 9.62 2.37 3.98
CA PHE A 94 8.38 1.66 3.70
C PHE A 94 8.69 0.16 3.67
N ILE A 95 8.05 -0.61 4.54
CA ILE A 95 8.37 -2.02 4.79
C ILE A 95 7.12 -2.86 4.64
N GLY A 96 7.20 -3.96 3.91
CA GLY A 96 6.07 -4.86 3.67
C GLY A 96 5.59 -4.78 2.23
N PHE A 97 4.38 -5.29 1.99
CA PHE A 97 3.79 -5.37 0.67
C PHE A 97 2.27 -5.50 0.75
N ILE A 98 1.60 -5.14 -0.34
CA ILE A 98 0.18 -5.44 -0.58
C ILE A 98 0.14 -6.57 -1.60
N GLU A 99 -0.51 -7.67 -1.27
CA GLU A 99 -0.75 -8.78 -2.20
C GLU A 99 -2.03 -8.53 -2.97
N ALA A 100 -1.99 -8.85 -4.26
CA ALA A 100 -3.11 -8.78 -5.17
C ALA A 100 -3.40 -10.19 -5.70
N GLU A 101 -4.65 -10.62 -5.56
CA GLU A 101 -5.14 -11.94 -5.98
C GLU A 101 -6.37 -11.74 -6.88
N GLY A 102 -6.25 -12.15 -8.15
CA GLY A 102 -7.36 -12.18 -9.11
C GLY A 102 -7.95 -13.58 -9.26
N GLU A 103 -8.66 -13.80 -10.37
CA GLU A 103 -9.33 -15.08 -10.64
C GLU A 103 -8.36 -16.11 -11.23
N ASP A 104 -7.35 -15.66 -11.98
CA ASP A 104 -6.35 -16.53 -12.61
C ASP A 104 -5.01 -16.52 -11.84
N PRO A 105 -4.22 -17.61 -11.88
CA PRO A 105 -2.90 -17.66 -11.24
C PRO A 105 -1.93 -16.55 -11.71
N GLY A 106 -2.10 -16.05 -12.94
CA GLY A 106 -1.31 -14.95 -13.50
C GLY A 106 -1.67 -13.56 -12.93
N ASP A 107 -2.77 -13.46 -12.20
CA ASP A 107 -3.22 -12.23 -11.52
C ASP A 107 -2.63 -12.08 -10.12
N LEU A 108 -1.83 -13.04 -9.66
CA LEU A 108 -1.11 -12.95 -8.40
C LEU A 108 0.07 -11.97 -8.56
N TRP A 109 0.14 -10.95 -7.73
CA TRP A 109 1.29 -10.04 -7.68
C TRP A 109 1.40 -9.32 -6.33
N ARG A 110 2.56 -8.70 -6.08
CA ARG A 110 2.82 -7.91 -4.88
C ARG A 110 3.15 -6.47 -5.24
N LEU A 111 2.58 -5.53 -4.51
CA LEU A 111 2.98 -4.12 -4.52
C LEU A 111 3.91 -3.86 -3.35
N MET A 112 5.08 -3.30 -3.59
CA MET A 112 5.99 -2.88 -2.53
C MET A 112 6.77 -1.63 -2.92
N VAL A 113 7.58 -1.13 -1.99
CA VAL A 113 8.45 0.02 -2.21
C VAL A 113 9.89 -0.47 -2.34
N LYS A 114 10.55 -0.14 -3.44
CA LYS A 114 11.97 -0.43 -3.69
C LYS A 114 12.64 0.83 -4.22
N ASP A 115 13.72 1.26 -3.56
CA ASP A 115 14.50 2.45 -3.94
C ASP A 115 13.63 3.71 -4.17
N GLY A 116 12.62 3.90 -3.30
CA GLY A 116 11.69 5.03 -3.35
C GLY A 116 10.64 4.95 -4.47
N GLN A 117 10.54 3.81 -5.17
CA GLN A 117 9.57 3.57 -6.23
C GLN A 117 8.54 2.51 -5.80
N ALA A 118 7.29 2.74 -6.19
CA ALA A 118 6.25 1.72 -6.13
C ALA A 118 6.51 0.67 -7.21
N VAL A 119 6.76 -0.58 -6.81
CA VAL A 119 7.07 -1.68 -7.72
C VAL A 119 6.04 -2.79 -7.61
N GLN A 120 5.59 -3.26 -8.77
CA GLN A 120 4.77 -4.45 -8.91
C GLN A 120 5.67 -5.65 -9.21
N ILE A 121 5.63 -6.67 -8.34
CA ILE A 121 6.38 -7.92 -8.49
C ILE A 121 5.40 -9.03 -8.82
N LYS A 122 5.57 -9.66 -9.98
CA LYS A 122 4.80 -10.84 -10.39
C LYS A 122 5.61 -12.11 -10.11
N PRO A 123 5.04 -13.13 -9.44
CA PRO A 123 5.69 -14.43 -9.35
C PRO A 123 5.71 -15.10 -10.72
N ARG A 124 6.81 -15.79 -11.04
CA ARG A 124 6.88 -16.71 -12.17
C ARG A 124 6.54 -18.11 -11.67
N ILE A 125 5.50 -18.71 -12.22
CA ILE A 125 5.18 -20.12 -11.97
C ILE A 125 6.01 -20.93 -12.97
N ILE A 126 6.88 -21.79 -12.47
CA ILE A 126 7.74 -22.66 -13.28
C ILE A 126 7.30 -24.10 -13.01
N TRP A 127 6.99 -24.85 -14.06
CA TRP A 127 6.68 -26.27 -13.94
C TRP A 127 7.98 -27.09 -13.90
N PRO A 128 8.02 -28.24 -13.22
CA PRO A 128 9.26 -29.01 -13.03
C PRO A 128 10.00 -29.42 -14.31
N ASP A 129 9.29 -29.45 -15.45
CA ASP A 129 9.83 -29.87 -16.75
C ASP A 129 10.33 -28.69 -17.61
N GLU A 130 10.21 -27.45 -17.14
CA GLU A 130 10.80 -26.27 -17.79
C GLU A 130 12.26 -26.10 -17.34
N ASP A 131 13.20 -26.44 -18.22
CA ASP A 131 14.63 -26.25 -17.98
C ASP A 131 14.98 -24.76 -17.82
N TRP A 132 15.82 -24.47 -16.82
CA TRP A 132 16.44 -23.17 -16.62
C TRP A 132 17.41 -22.88 -17.78
N SER A 133 16.96 -22.24 -18.86
CA SER A 133 17.90 -21.64 -19.81
C SER A 133 18.40 -20.32 -19.23
N GLU A 134 19.72 -20.20 -19.04
CA GLU A 134 20.44 -19.03 -18.48
C GLU A 134 20.31 -17.74 -19.32
N ASP A 135 19.47 -17.71 -20.36
CA ASP A 135 19.28 -16.56 -21.26
C ASP A 135 18.40 -15.43 -20.66
N ASP A 136 17.83 -15.61 -19.46
CA ASP A 136 17.01 -14.61 -18.76
C ASP A 136 17.83 -13.73 -17.78
N GLU A 137 19.05 -13.30 -18.17
CA GLU A 137 19.88 -12.38 -17.37
C GLU A 137 19.35 -10.92 -17.30
N ASP A 138 18.25 -10.58 -18.00
CA ASP A 138 17.72 -9.22 -18.05
C ASP A 138 16.77 -8.84 -16.88
N ALA A 139 16.53 -9.73 -15.91
CA ALA A 139 15.62 -9.47 -14.79
C ALA A 139 16.32 -9.20 -13.44
N ARG A 140 17.61 -8.83 -13.45
CA ARG A 140 18.31 -8.37 -12.23
C ARG A 140 18.46 -6.85 -12.20
N PHE A 141 17.41 -6.13 -11.80
CA PHE A 141 17.55 -4.77 -11.23
C PHE A 141 16.64 -4.55 -10.03
#